data_AF-A0A0B3RWV6-F1
#
_entry.id   AF-A0A0B3RWV6-F1
#
_cell.length_a   1.000
_cell.length_b   1.000
_cell.length_c   1.000
_cell.angle_alpha   90.00
_cell.angle_beta   90.00
_cell.angle_gamma   90.00
#
_symmetry.space_group_name_H-M   'P 1'
#
loop_
_entity.id
_entity.type
_entity.pdbx_description
1 polymer ?
#
loop_
_entity_poly.entity_id
_entity_poly.type
_entity_poly.pdbx_seq_one_letter_code
_entity_poly.pdbx_strand_id
1 'polypeptide(L)'
;MKPNFINRLAGAGLAALVTLTVSGAAEAQQWVSRHGMTSAQYQSWFDTYKAQGYRLADIDAYSVGGKGYYAAIWSKSGGGAWVARHGLQAPAYQQTFDNLTAKGYAPAFIDAMSLGSGLFAGFWQKSGGAWVARHGLSGQKYQQEFNKWVGQGYRLVDVSGYSVNGQARYAAIWKKQGGSAWQARHGMSSASYQQTFDAMKAQGYRPVHVDGYTVNGKPYFAAIWDKGKGGWVARHNLTSSQYQAEFDKWVGQGYRLVDVSGYEAGGKARYAAIWHR
;
A
#
# COMPACT_ATOMS: atom_id res chain seq x y z
N MET A 1 44.49 26.47 -56.10
CA MET A 1 43.17 25.89 -55.74
C MET A 1 43.44 24.71 -54.81
N LYS A 2 42.82 24.71 -53.62
CA LYS A 2 43.22 23.95 -52.41
C LYS A 2 42.59 22.53 -52.34
N PRO A 3 43.13 21.59 -51.53
CA PRO A 3 43.27 20.15 -51.86
C PRO A 3 42.28 19.17 -51.16
N ASN A 4 42.39 17.88 -51.54
CA ASN A 4 41.86 16.65 -50.92
C ASN A 4 41.81 16.65 -49.38
N PHE A 5 40.84 15.94 -48.77
CA PHE A 5 41.06 15.11 -47.56
C PHE A 5 39.96 14.04 -47.34
N ILE A 6 40.40 12.85 -46.91
CA ILE A 6 39.62 11.77 -46.29
C ILE A 6 39.70 11.95 -44.76
N ASN A 7 38.57 11.90 -44.01
CA ASN A 7 38.32 11.01 -42.85
C ASN A 7 37.08 11.36 -41.99
N ARG A 8 36.29 10.31 -41.70
CA ARG A 8 35.57 9.92 -40.45
C ARG A 8 34.62 10.88 -39.72
N LEU A 9 33.39 10.38 -39.46
CA LEU A 9 32.69 10.19 -38.16
C LEU A 9 31.25 9.70 -38.43
N ALA A 10 30.89 8.45 -38.09
CA ALA A 10 30.07 8.05 -36.93
C ALA A 10 28.65 8.64 -36.89
N GLY A 11 27.60 7.78 -36.97
CA GLY A 11 26.24 8.18 -36.63
C GLY A 11 25.11 7.21 -37.03
N ALA A 12 24.55 6.54 -36.02
CA ALA A 12 23.19 6.03 -35.89
C ALA A 12 22.65 4.96 -36.88
N GLY A 13 22.67 3.70 -36.44
CA GLY A 13 21.78 2.67 -36.95
C GLY A 13 20.33 2.90 -36.48
N LEU A 14 19.39 2.98 -37.42
CA LEU A 14 17.96 2.92 -37.12
C LEU A 14 17.61 1.51 -36.63
N ALA A 15 17.23 1.38 -35.36
CA ALA A 15 16.53 0.20 -34.87
C ALA A 15 15.06 0.29 -35.32
N ALA A 16 14.65 -0.64 -36.18
CA ALA A 16 13.25 -0.79 -36.58
C ALA A 16 12.41 -1.20 -35.36
N LEU A 17 11.45 -0.35 -34.99
CA LEU A 17 10.44 -0.64 -33.98
C LEU A 17 9.43 -1.63 -34.59
N VAL A 18 9.55 -2.92 -34.27
CA VAL A 18 8.48 -3.89 -34.57
C VAL A 18 7.42 -3.73 -33.50
N THR A 19 6.36 -2.99 -33.81
CA THR A 19 5.17 -2.88 -32.98
C THR A 19 4.34 -4.16 -33.17
N LEU A 20 4.48 -5.14 -32.26
CA LEU A 20 3.48 -6.20 -32.15
C LEU A 20 2.23 -5.58 -31.50
N THR A 21 1.21 -5.31 -32.29
CA THR A 21 -0.12 -4.99 -31.80
C THR A 21 -0.76 -6.26 -31.24
N VAL A 22 -0.72 -6.42 -29.92
CA VAL A 22 -1.64 -7.34 -29.24
C VAL A 22 -3.03 -6.71 -29.33
N SER A 23 -3.83 -7.18 -30.28
CA SER A 23 -5.22 -6.82 -30.47
C SER A 23 -6.07 -7.40 -29.34
N GLY A 24 -6.03 -6.76 -28.19
CA GLY A 24 -7.08 -6.78 -27.18
C GLY A 24 -7.44 -5.33 -26.90
N ALA A 25 -8.70 -4.95 -27.15
CA ALA A 25 -9.18 -3.59 -26.95
C ALA A 25 -8.69 -3.01 -25.63
N ALA A 26 -8.07 -1.83 -25.68
CA ALA A 26 -7.77 -1.03 -24.51
C ALA A 26 -9.10 -0.64 -23.83
N GLU A 27 -9.63 -1.52 -22.99
CA GLU A 27 -10.39 -1.03 -21.85
C GLU A 27 -9.51 0.01 -21.18
N ALA A 28 -10.00 1.25 -21.05
CA ALA A 28 -9.31 2.26 -20.28
C ALA A 28 -9.01 1.64 -18.91
N GLN A 29 -7.74 1.33 -18.67
CA GLN A 29 -7.30 0.54 -17.54
C GLN A 29 -7.94 1.10 -16.26
N GLN A 30 -8.91 0.39 -15.67
CA GLN A 30 -9.76 0.93 -14.60
C GLN A 30 -8.98 1.17 -13.31
N TRP A 31 -7.75 0.68 -13.23
CA TRP A 31 -6.88 0.84 -12.08
C TRP A 31 -5.42 0.61 -12.47
N VAL A 32 -4.51 1.30 -11.77
CA VAL A 32 -3.06 1.24 -11.99
C VAL A 32 -2.35 1.12 -10.65
N SER A 33 -1.17 0.52 -10.64
CA SER A 33 -0.33 0.48 -9.44
C SER A 33 1.11 0.79 -9.77
N ARG A 34 1.84 1.29 -8.76
CA ARG A 34 3.28 1.57 -8.81
C ARG A 34 3.88 1.21 -7.45
N HIS A 35 5.15 0.85 -7.43
CA HIS A 35 5.90 0.51 -6.23
C HIS A 35 7.35 1.01 -6.37
N GLY A 36 8.12 1.03 -5.26
CA GLY A 36 9.51 1.48 -5.31
C GLY A 36 9.68 2.97 -5.55
N MET A 37 8.63 3.78 -5.40
CA MET A 37 8.66 5.19 -5.75
C MET A 37 9.35 6.01 -4.66
N THR A 38 10.27 6.89 -5.03
CA THR A 38 10.69 7.97 -4.12
C THR A 38 9.54 8.93 -3.88
N SER A 39 9.65 9.80 -2.87
CA SER A 39 8.66 10.84 -2.58
C SER A 39 8.32 11.71 -3.80
N ALA A 40 9.33 12.09 -4.60
CA ALA A 40 9.14 12.91 -5.80
C ALA A 40 8.47 12.13 -6.93
N GLN A 41 8.84 10.86 -7.11
CA GLN A 41 8.20 9.98 -8.10
C GLN A 41 6.74 9.71 -7.76
N TYR A 42 6.45 9.42 -6.47
CA TYR A 42 5.09 9.24 -5.99
C TYR A 42 4.25 10.49 -6.26
N GLN A 43 4.76 11.68 -5.92
CA GLN A 43 4.02 12.93 -6.15
C GLN A 43 3.74 13.16 -7.64
N SER A 44 4.71 12.92 -8.52
CA SER A 44 4.53 13.04 -9.98
C SER A 44 3.46 12.08 -10.52
N TRP A 45 3.48 10.80 -10.10
CA TRP A 45 2.47 9.83 -10.48
C TRP A 45 1.09 10.15 -9.90
N PHE A 46 1.05 10.60 -8.64
CA PHE A 46 -0.18 11.04 -8.00
C PHE A 46 -0.86 12.16 -8.78
N ASP A 47 -0.11 13.21 -9.16
CA ASP A 47 -0.65 14.33 -9.93
C ASP A 47 -1.11 13.89 -11.32
N THR A 48 -0.32 13.05 -11.98
CA THR A 48 -0.67 12.45 -13.28
C THR A 48 -1.98 11.67 -13.21
N TYR A 49 -2.11 10.74 -12.27
CA TYR A 49 -3.29 9.88 -12.16
C TYR A 49 -4.52 10.64 -11.66
N LYS A 50 -4.34 11.61 -10.77
CA LYS A 50 -5.42 12.50 -10.35
C LYS A 50 -5.94 13.33 -11.52
N ALA A 51 -5.07 13.87 -12.37
CA ALA A 51 -5.48 14.60 -13.59
C ALA A 51 -6.23 13.70 -14.58
N GLN A 52 -5.91 12.41 -14.63
CA GLN A 52 -6.60 11.40 -15.44
C GLN A 52 -7.89 10.84 -14.77
N GLY A 53 -8.30 11.39 -13.63
CA GLY A 53 -9.53 11.02 -12.93
C GLY A 53 -9.43 9.76 -12.05
N TYR A 54 -8.23 9.24 -11.80
CA TYR A 54 -8.04 8.17 -10.83
C TYR A 54 -7.99 8.72 -9.40
N ARG A 55 -8.29 7.84 -8.44
CA ARG A 55 -8.20 8.09 -7.00
C ARG A 55 -7.36 7.02 -6.33
N LEU A 56 -6.72 7.33 -5.21
CA LEU A 56 -6.08 6.30 -4.39
C LEU A 56 -7.12 5.29 -3.91
N ALA A 57 -6.76 4.02 -4.06
CA ALA A 57 -7.45 2.87 -3.49
C ALA A 57 -6.62 2.24 -2.36
N ASP A 58 -5.29 2.38 -2.43
CA ASP A 58 -4.32 1.87 -1.47
C ASP A 58 -3.03 2.72 -1.52
N ILE A 59 -2.35 2.86 -0.38
CA ILE A 59 -1.05 3.53 -0.26
C ILE A 59 -0.25 2.91 0.88
N ASP A 60 1.00 2.57 0.59
CA ASP A 60 1.97 2.06 1.55
C ASP A 60 3.22 2.94 1.50
N ALA A 61 3.70 3.31 2.68
CA ALA A 61 4.85 4.16 2.93
C ALA A 61 5.86 3.35 3.75
N TYR A 62 6.98 3.02 3.12
CA TYR A 62 7.99 2.15 3.73
C TYR A 62 9.39 2.74 3.63
N SER A 63 10.32 2.20 4.42
CA SER A 63 11.70 2.65 4.43
C SER A 63 12.66 1.50 4.20
N VAL A 64 13.71 1.72 3.41
CA VAL A 64 14.80 0.76 3.16
C VAL A 64 16.13 1.48 3.27
N GLY A 65 17.01 1.01 4.15
CA GLY A 65 18.34 1.60 4.35
C GLY A 65 18.29 3.07 4.74
N GLY A 66 17.30 3.47 5.55
CA GLY A 66 17.08 4.85 5.96
C GLY A 66 16.51 5.78 4.89
N LYS A 67 16.04 5.25 3.75
CA LYS A 67 15.38 6.02 2.68
C LYS A 67 13.90 5.65 2.58
N GLY A 68 13.05 6.65 2.37
CA GLY A 68 11.59 6.46 2.24
C GLY A 68 11.15 6.16 0.81
N TYR A 69 10.19 5.26 0.67
CA TYR A 69 9.60 4.82 -0.59
C TYR A 69 8.08 4.67 -0.44
N TYR A 70 7.39 4.60 -1.57
CA TYR A 70 5.95 4.43 -1.65
C TYR A 70 5.56 3.34 -2.65
N ALA A 71 4.51 2.59 -2.30
CA ALA A 71 3.70 1.81 -3.20
C ALA A 71 2.25 2.32 -3.14
N ALA A 72 1.53 2.24 -4.25
CA ALA A 72 0.15 2.71 -4.28
C ALA A 72 -0.64 2.07 -5.42
N ILE A 73 -1.95 1.99 -5.20
CA ILE A 73 -2.95 1.58 -6.17
C ILE A 73 -3.89 2.75 -6.39
N TRP A 74 -4.11 3.10 -7.65
CA TRP A 74 -5.11 4.08 -8.07
C TRP A 74 -6.21 3.39 -8.87
N SER A 75 -7.45 3.82 -8.72
CA SER A 75 -8.60 3.28 -9.46
C SER A 75 -9.50 4.41 -9.97
N LYS A 76 -10.03 4.25 -11.17
CA LYS A 76 -11.15 5.04 -11.68
C LYS A 76 -12.39 4.57 -10.92
N SER A 77 -12.75 5.34 -9.91
CA SER A 77 -13.94 5.09 -9.09
C SER A 77 -14.69 6.40 -8.91
N GLY A 78 -16.02 6.32 -8.98
CA GLY A 78 -16.87 7.42 -8.52
C GLY A 78 -16.73 7.62 -7.01
N GLY A 79 -17.16 8.77 -6.51
CA GLY A 79 -17.22 9.01 -5.07
C GLY A 79 -17.19 10.48 -4.69
N GLY A 80 -17.52 10.77 -3.43
CA GLY A 80 -17.50 12.12 -2.87
C GLY A 80 -16.09 12.74 -2.84
N ALA A 81 -15.98 14.00 -2.45
CA ALA A 81 -14.69 14.69 -2.37
C ALA A 81 -13.66 13.90 -1.54
N TRP A 82 -12.38 13.96 -1.92
CA TRP A 82 -11.30 13.25 -1.24
C TRP A 82 -10.02 14.08 -1.20
N VAL A 83 -9.16 13.78 -0.24
CA VAL A 83 -7.87 14.43 -0.04
C VAL A 83 -6.83 13.38 0.31
N ALA A 84 -5.63 13.47 -0.27
CA ALA A 84 -4.49 12.64 0.12
C ALA A 84 -3.30 13.51 0.53
N ARG A 85 -2.48 12.99 1.44
CA ARG A 85 -1.24 13.59 1.90
C ARG A 85 -0.21 12.50 2.15
N HIS A 86 1.06 12.85 2.00
CA HIS A 86 2.18 11.97 2.33
C HIS A 86 3.34 12.81 2.87
N GLY A 87 4.33 12.15 3.46
CA GLY A 87 5.51 12.84 3.98
C GLY A 87 5.25 13.66 5.25
N LEU A 88 4.21 13.34 6.03
CA LEU A 88 3.84 14.13 7.21
C LEU A 88 4.49 13.55 8.47
N GLN A 89 5.23 14.36 9.24
CA GLN A 89 5.62 13.96 10.59
C GLN A 89 4.40 13.92 11.52
N ALA A 90 4.48 13.18 12.62
CA ALA A 90 3.34 12.94 13.52
C ALA A 90 2.54 14.21 13.93
N PRO A 91 3.18 15.35 14.31
CA PRO A 91 2.41 16.56 14.64
C PRO A 91 1.67 17.17 13.43
N ALA A 92 2.31 17.22 12.26
CA ALA A 92 1.71 17.74 11.03
C ALA A 92 0.61 16.79 10.50
N TYR A 93 0.80 15.49 10.67
CA TYR A 93 -0.22 14.48 10.42
C TYR A 93 -1.44 14.72 11.31
N GLN A 94 -1.25 14.87 12.62
CA GLN A 94 -2.34 15.11 13.57
C GLN A 94 -3.11 16.39 13.23
N GLN A 95 -2.41 17.50 12.97
CA GLN A 95 -3.05 18.75 12.57
C GLN A 95 -3.84 18.59 11.26
N THR A 96 -3.29 17.88 10.27
CA THR A 96 -3.99 17.62 9.01
C THR A 96 -5.23 16.75 9.22
N PHE A 97 -5.11 15.72 10.05
CA PHE A 97 -6.19 14.82 10.41
C PHE A 97 -7.36 15.58 11.06
N ASP A 98 -7.06 16.42 12.05
CA ASP A 98 -8.07 17.20 12.78
C ASP A 98 -8.75 18.21 11.84
N ASN A 99 -7.96 18.90 11.01
CA ASN A 99 -8.47 19.85 10.02
C ASN A 99 -9.40 19.19 8.98
N LEU A 100 -9.08 17.99 8.51
CA LEU A 100 -9.91 17.26 7.56
C LEU A 100 -11.16 16.69 8.22
N THR A 101 -11.04 16.17 9.44
CA THR A 101 -12.16 15.68 10.25
C THR A 101 -13.18 16.80 10.51
N ALA A 102 -12.73 17.99 10.90
CA ALA A 102 -13.58 19.16 11.10
C ALA A 102 -14.32 19.60 9.81
N LYS A 103 -13.78 19.25 8.63
CA LYS A 103 -14.41 19.50 7.31
C LYS A 103 -15.30 18.35 6.83
N GLY A 104 -15.55 17.35 7.67
CA GLY A 104 -16.40 16.20 7.38
C GLY A 104 -15.74 15.11 6.52
N TYR A 105 -14.41 15.07 6.47
CA TYR A 105 -13.69 13.97 5.84
C TYR A 105 -13.39 12.87 6.86
N ALA A 106 -13.58 11.61 6.47
CA ALA A 106 -13.21 10.44 7.26
C ALA A 106 -11.91 9.83 6.70
N PRO A 107 -11.01 9.31 7.55
CA PRO A 107 -9.83 8.59 7.08
C PRO A 107 -10.26 7.31 6.37
N ALA A 108 -9.67 7.07 5.20
CA ALA A 108 -9.87 5.85 4.42
C ALA A 108 -8.69 4.90 4.55
N PHE A 109 -7.46 5.43 4.56
CA PHE A 109 -6.19 4.71 4.78
C PHE A 109 -5.20 5.61 5.52
N ILE A 110 -4.38 5.02 6.38
CA ILE A 110 -3.26 5.63 7.08
C ILE A 110 -2.09 4.65 7.06
N ASP A 111 -0.96 5.09 6.53
CA ASP A 111 0.28 4.33 6.54
C ASP A 111 1.45 5.17 7.09
N ALA A 112 2.50 4.53 7.60
CA ALA A 112 3.68 5.21 8.12
C ALA A 112 4.99 4.45 7.88
N MET A 113 5.99 5.15 7.34
CA MET A 113 7.35 4.61 7.25
C MET A 113 8.18 4.89 8.52
N SER A 114 9.18 4.04 8.76
CA SER A 114 10.07 4.09 9.93
C SER A 114 11.18 5.14 9.79
N LEU A 115 10.81 6.41 9.59
CA LEU A 115 11.73 7.55 9.55
C LEU A 115 11.35 8.58 10.63
N GLY A 116 12.31 8.98 11.46
CA GLY A 116 12.09 9.91 12.58
C GLY A 116 11.07 9.36 13.59
N SER A 117 10.02 10.13 13.86
CA SER A 117 8.89 9.72 14.72
C SER A 117 7.78 8.96 13.97
N GLY A 118 8.04 8.56 12.73
CA GLY A 118 7.05 8.06 11.77
C GLY A 118 6.73 9.14 10.74
N LEU A 119 6.83 8.79 9.46
CA LEU A 119 6.45 9.67 8.36
C LEU A 119 5.20 9.11 7.68
N PHE A 120 4.09 9.80 7.87
CA PHE A 120 2.76 9.34 7.53
C PHE A 120 2.36 9.67 6.10
N ALA A 121 1.61 8.75 5.52
CA ALA A 121 0.82 8.94 4.32
C ALA A 121 -0.62 8.48 4.56
N GLY A 122 -1.55 9.00 3.78
CA GLY A 122 -2.94 8.60 3.91
C GLY A 122 -3.85 9.40 3.02
N PHE A 123 -5.09 8.93 2.94
CA PHE A 123 -6.15 9.64 2.26
C PHE A 123 -7.46 9.58 3.02
N TRP A 124 -8.23 10.65 2.86
CA TRP A 124 -9.51 10.87 3.49
C TRP A 124 -10.57 11.10 2.42
N GLN A 125 -11.79 10.70 2.72
CA GLN A 125 -12.93 10.83 1.81
C GLN A 125 -14.09 11.43 2.58
N LYS A 126 -14.91 12.26 1.92
CA LYS A 126 -16.21 12.62 2.46
C LYS A 126 -17.08 11.36 2.44
N SER A 127 -17.35 10.82 3.63
CA SER A 127 -18.22 9.67 3.82
C SER A 127 -19.05 9.85 5.09
N GLY A 128 -20.28 9.34 5.06
CA GLY A 128 -21.05 9.14 6.28
C GLY A 128 -20.55 7.93 7.07
N GLY A 129 -21.07 7.75 8.28
CA GLY A 129 -20.76 6.60 9.14
C GLY A 129 -19.76 6.90 10.25
N ALA A 130 -19.89 6.16 11.35
CA ALA A 130 -19.02 6.33 12.50
C ALA A 130 -17.69 5.61 12.30
N TRP A 131 -16.60 6.25 12.69
CA TRP A 131 -15.26 5.71 12.59
C TRP A 131 -14.42 6.14 13.79
N VAL A 132 -13.31 5.43 14.01
CA VAL A 132 -12.27 5.78 14.96
C VAL A 132 -10.93 5.56 14.28
N ALA A 133 -10.00 6.50 14.42
CA ALA A 133 -8.61 6.30 14.05
C ALA A 133 -7.68 6.65 15.20
N ARG A 134 -6.56 5.94 15.28
CA ARG A 134 -5.50 6.13 16.27
C ARG A 134 -4.14 5.90 15.60
N HIS A 135 -3.10 6.57 16.07
CA HIS A 135 -1.72 6.34 15.67
C HIS A 135 -0.78 6.45 16.87
N GLY A 136 0.49 6.05 16.71
CA GLY A 136 1.48 6.08 17.77
C GLY A 136 1.30 5.00 18.84
N LEU A 137 0.41 4.03 18.63
CA LEU A 137 0.06 3.02 19.63
C LEU A 137 1.21 2.03 19.83
N SER A 138 1.55 1.71 21.08
CA SER A 138 2.33 0.50 21.36
C SER A 138 1.52 -0.75 21.01
N GLY A 139 2.16 -1.91 20.87
CA GLY A 139 1.43 -3.17 20.63
C GLY A 139 0.37 -3.47 21.69
N GLN A 140 0.68 -3.24 22.97
CA GLN A 140 -0.29 -3.41 24.06
C GLN A 140 -1.46 -2.43 23.94
N LYS A 141 -1.19 -1.16 23.65
CA LYS A 141 -2.23 -0.14 23.53
C LYS A 141 -3.10 -0.37 22.28
N TYR A 142 -2.49 -0.81 21.18
CA TYR A 142 -3.20 -1.25 19.98
C TYR A 142 -4.19 -2.37 20.33
N GLN A 143 -3.75 -3.41 21.04
CA GLN A 143 -4.64 -4.52 21.39
C GLN A 143 -5.80 -4.08 22.30
N GLN A 144 -5.56 -3.13 23.22
CA GLN A 144 -6.61 -2.55 24.05
C GLN A 144 -7.64 -1.77 23.23
N GLU A 145 -7.20 -0.89 22.33
CA GLU A 145 -8.10 -0.15 21.44
C GLU A 145 -8.85 -1.10 20.49
N PHE A 146 -8.16 -2.12 19.95
CA PHE A 146 -8.77 -3.15 19.12
C PHE A 146 -9.91 -3.85 19.85
N ASN A 147 -9.66 -4.39 21.05
CA ASN A 147 -10.69 -5.08 21.83
C ASN A 147 -11.85 -4.14 22.18
N LYS A 148 -11.56 -2.90 22.55
CA LYS A 148 -12.58 -1.88 22.86
C LYS A 148 -13.50 -1.62 21.66
N TRP A 149 -12.94 -1.30 20.49
CA TRP A 149 -13.75 -0.90 19.35
C TRP A 149 -14.48 -2.08 18.72
N VAL A 150 -13.86 -3.27 18.69
CA VAL A 150 -14.55 -4.51 18.29
C VAL A 150 -15.71 -4.83 19.23
N GLY A 151 -15.53 -4.71 20.54
CA GLY A 151 -16.61 -4.88 21.52
C GLY A 151 -17.76 -3.87 21.37
N GLN A 152 -17.51 -2.72 20.74
CA GLN A 152 -18.52 -1.71 20.42
C GLN A 152 -19.12 -1.86 19.01
N GLY A 153 -18.83 -2.97 18.33
CA GLY A 153 -19.36 -3.27 17.00
C GLY A 153 -18.65 -2.54 15.85
N TYR A 154 -17.44 -2.01 16.06
CA TYR A 154 -16.60 -1.51 14.99
C TYR A 154 -15.73 -2.64 14.41
N ARG A 155 -15.41 -2.53 13.12
CA ARG A 155 -14.51 -3.43 12.41
C ARG A 155 -13.22 -2.67 12.09
N LEU A 156 -12.07 -3.30 12.35
CA LEU A 156 -10.78 -2.81 11.85
C LEU A 156 -10.77 -2.91 10.33
N VAL A 157 -10.43 -1.82 9.65
CA VAL A 157 -10.41 -1.74 8.18
C VAL A 157 -9.03 -1.42 7.62
N ASP A 158 -8.13 -0.93 8.45
CA ASP A 158 -6.79 -0.51 8.07
C ASP A 158 -5.89 -0.57 9.31
N VAL A 159 -4.66 -1.06 9.13
CA VAL A 159 -3.63 -1.11 10.16
C VAL A 159 -2.25 -0.98 9.53
N SER A 160 -1.47 -0.03 10.01
CA SER A 160 -0.09 0.18 9.59
C SER A 160 0.85 0.03 10.78
N GLY A 161 1.87 -0.79 10.62
CA GLY A 161 2.95 -1.00 11.58
C GLY A 161 4.18 -0.18 11.17
N TYR A 162 4.86 0.39 12.15
CA TYR A 162 6.09 1.14 11.90
C TYR A 162 6.98 1.12 13.13
N SER A 163 8.23 1.56 12.99
CA SER A 163 9.20 1.61 14.08
C SER A 163 9.55 3.03 14.42
N VAL A 164 9.55 3.33 15.72
CA VAL A 164 10.10 4.56 16.29
C VAL A 164 11.11 4.16 17.35
N ASN A 165 12.36 4.58 17.19
CA ASN A 165 13.46 4.25 18.11
C ASN A 165 13.56 2.74 18.41
N GLY A 166 13.41 1.90 17.39
CA GLY A 166 13.50 0.45 17.53
C GLY A 166 12.32 -0.22 18.24
N GLN A 167 11.21 0.50 18.42
CA GLN A 167 9.97 -0.03 19.01
C GLN A 167 8.84 0.00 17.99
N ALA A 168 8.09 -1.10 17.92
CA ALA A 168 6.88 -1.18 17.11
C ALA A 168 5.82 -0.16 17.56
N ARG A 169 5.26 0.55 16.60
CA ARG A 169 4.12 1.45 16.72
C ARG A 169 3.08 1.09 15.68
N TYR A 170 1.82 1.41 15.97
CA TYR A 170 0.70 1.10 15.09
C TYR A 170 -0.20 2.32 14.88
N ALA A 171 -0.62 2.49 13.63
CA ALA A 171 -1.77 3.29 13.23
C ALA A 171 -2.89 2.38 12.76
N ALA A 172 -4.14 2.78 13.00
CA ALA A 172 -5.29 1.93 12.71
C ALA A 172 -6.57 2.73 12.53
N ILE A 173 -7.44 2.24 11.65
CA ILE A 173 -8.79 2.75 11.43
C ILE A 173 -9.81 1.64 11.72
N TRP A 174 -10.79 1.97 12.54
CA TRP A 174 -11.99 1.18 12.76
C TRP A 174 -13.20 1.92 12.20
N LYS A 175 -14.08 1.21 11.50
CA LYS A 175 -15.36 1.74 11.01
C LYS A 175 -16.52 0.95 11.60
N LYS A 176 -17.59 1.63 11.97
CA LYS A 176 -18.82 0.98 12.44
C LYS A 176 -19.59 0.48 11.22
N GLN A 177 -19.31 -0.75 10.84
CA GLN A 177 -19.90 -1.40 9.68
C GLN A 177 -20.08 -2.90 9.93
N GLY A 178 -21.14 -3.46 9.37
CA GLY A 178 -21.33 -4.91 9.32
C GLY A 178 -20.44 -5.57 8.29
N GLY A 179 -20.64 -6.86 8.05
CA GLY A 179 -19.94 -7.62 7.02
C GLY A 179 -19.77 -9.07 7.42
N SER A 180 -19.00 -9.79 6.60
CA SER A 180 -18.63 -11.16 6.88
C SER A 180 -17.77 -11.29 8.14
N ALA A 181 -17.71 -12.51 8.69
CA ALA A 181 -16.78 -12.84 9.77
C ALA A 181 -15.35 -12.47 9.36
N TRP A 182 -14.61 -11.87 10.28
CA TRP A 182 -13.27 -11.35 10.02
C TRP A 182 -12.34 -11.61 11.20
N GLN A 183 -11.04 -11.54 10.94
CA GLN A 183 -9.97 -11.72 11.92
C GLN A 183 -8.86 -10.72 11.61
N ALA A 184 -8.15 -10.25 12.63
CA ALA A 184 -6.93 -9.45 12.44
C ALA A 184 -5.87 -9.83 13.47
N ARG A 185 -4.60 -9.66 13.10
CA ARG A 185 -3.42 -9.91 13.95
C ARG A 185 -2.37 -8.84 13.66
N HIS A 186 -1.52 -8.55 14.64
CA HIS A 186 -0.42 -7.57 14.54
C HIS A 186 0.82 -8.12 15.25
N GLY A 187 2.00 -7.55 14.99
CA GLY A 187 3.22 -7.95 15.69
C GLY A 187 3.77 -9.32 15.30
N MET A 188 3.34 -9.88 14.16
CA MET A 188 3.74 -11.23 13.75
C MET A 188 5.12 -11.21 13.12
N SER A 189 6.02 -12.10 13.51
CA SER A 189 7.23 -12.38 12.71
C SER A 189 6.86 -12.99 11.36
N SER A 190 7.77 -13.01 10.38
CA SER A 190 7.51 -13.68 9.09
C SER A 190 7.02 -15.12 9.23
N ALA A 191 7.59 -15.90 10.16
CA ALA A 191 7.18 -17.28 10.41
C ALA A 191 5.78 -17.37 11.04
N SER A 192 5.49 -16.50 12.02
CA SER A 192 4.18 -16.45 12.67
C SER A 192 3.09 -15.96 11.71
N TYR A 193 3.42 -15.02 10.82
CA TYR A 193 2.53 -14.57 9.76
C TYR A 193 2.18 -15.71 8.81
N GLN A 194 3.18 -16.47 8.33
CA GLN A 194 2.93 -17.61 7.44
C GLN A 194 2.05 -18.68 8.11
N GLN A 195 2.34 -19.05 9.36
CA GLN A 195 1.51 -20.00 10.12
C GLN A 195 0.07 -19.51 10.29
N THR A 196 -0.09 -18.23 10.65
CA THR A 196 -1.42 -17.61 10.81
C THR A 196 -2.18 -17.58 9.49
N PHE A 197 -1.49 -17.21 8.41
CA PHE A 197 -2.06 -17.18 7.07
C PHE A 197 -2.59 -18.55 6.64
N ASP A 198 -1.80 -19.61 6.83
CA ASP A 198 -2.20 -20.98 6.47
C ASP A 198 -3.37 -21.46 7.32
N ALA A 199 -3.38 -21.14 8.62
CA ALA A 199 -4.50 -21.44 9.51
C ALA A 199 -5.79 -20.68 9.12
N MET A 200 -5.69 -19.39 8.77
CA MET A 200 -6.82 -18.59 8.31
C MET A 200 -7.39 -19.14 7.00
N LYS A 201 -6.52 -19.49 6.05
CA LYS A 201 -6.91 -20.13 4.79
C LYS A 201 -7.65 -21.45 5.04
N ALA A 202 -7.14 -22.31 5.92
CA ALA A 202 -7.79 -23.57 6.27
C ALA A 202 -9.18 -23.38 6.90
N GLN A 203 -9.40 -22.25 7.59
CA GLN A 203 -10.69 -21.87 8.17
C GLN A 203 -11.63 -21.13 7.19
N GLY A 204 -11.24 -21.01 5.92
CA GLY A 204 -12.02 -20.35 4.87
C GLY A 204 -11.97 -18.82 4.90
N TYR A 205 -10.98 -18.23 5.56
CA TYR A 205 -10.71 -16.80 5.49
C TYR A 205 -9.75 -16.50 4.34
N ARG A 206 -9.88 -15.31 3.74
CA ARG A 206 -8.92 -14.75 2.76
C ARG A 206 -8.32 -13.45 3.28
N PRO A 207 -7.05 -13.15 2.99
CA PRO A 207 -6.46 -11.88 3.36
C PRO A 207 -7.11 -10.73 2.55
N VAL A 208 -7.32 -9.60 3.20
CA VAL A 208 -7.86 -8.37 2.60
C VAL A 208 -6.94 -7.17 2.79
N HIS A 209 -6.00 -7.25 3.73
CA HIS A 209 -5.01 -6.23 4.07
C HIS A 209 -3.77 -6.92 4.63
N VAL A 210 -2.58 -6.53 4.18
CA VAL A 210 -1.32 -6.88 4.84
C VAL A 210 -0.38 -5.68 4.86
N ASP A 211 0.13 -5.40 6.05
CA ASP A 211 1.16 -4.38 6.27
C ASP A 211 2.44 -5.07 6.75
N GLY A 212 3.53 -4.84 6.03
CA GLY A 212 4.87 -5.28 6.40
C GLY A 212 5.67 -4.12 6.95
N TYR A 213 6.39 -4.34 8.05
CA TYR A 213 7.20 -3.28 8.67
C TYR A 213 8.43 -3.85 9.36
N THR A 214 9.40 -2.99 9.67
CA THR A 214 10.70 -3.42 10.15
C THR A 214 11.02 -2.80 11.51
N VAL A 215 11.36 -3.65 12.48
CA VAL A 215 11.80 -3.21 13.81
C VAL A 215 13.17 -3.82 14.08
N ASN A 216 14.18 -2.97 14.28
CA ASN A 216 15.58 -3.36 14.51
C ASN A 216 16.08 -4.37 13.44
N GLY A 217 15.82 -4.07 12.16
CA GLY A 217 16.25 -4.89 11.03
C GLY A 217 15.47 -6.20 10.84
N LYS A 218 14.46 -6.49 11.67
CA LYS A 218 13.62 -7.68 11.56
C LYS A 218 12.25 -7.33 10.99
N PRO A 219 11.76 -8.04 9.96
CA PRO A 219 10.43 -7.82 9.42
C PRO A 219 9.34 -8.39 10.33
N TYR A 220 8.24 -7.66 10.44
CA TYR A 220 7.01 -7.99 11.13
C TYR A 220 5.81 -7.69 10.24
N PHE A 221 4.66 -8.25 10.59
CA PHE A 221 3.43 -8.11 9.82
C PHE A 221 2.22 -7.82 10.72
N ALA A 222 1.33 -6.98 10.20
CA ALA A 222 -0.05 -6.86 10.61
C ALA A 222 -0.96 -7.23 9.42
N ALA A 223 -2.08 -7.88 9.67
CA ALA A 223 -2.97 -8.30 8.60
C ALA A 223 -4.41 -8.44 9.05
N ILE A 224 -5.32 -8.30 8.08
CA ILE A 224 -6.75 -8.46 8.23
C ILE A 224 -7.21 -9.52 7.23
N TRP A 225 -8.05 -10.44 7.70
CA TRP A 225 -8.68 -11.47 6.90
C TRP A 225 -10.19 -11.41 7.06
N ASP A 226 -10.93 -11.79 6.03
CA ASP A 226 -12.37 -12.00 6.14
C ASP A 226 -12.86 -13.24 5.39
N LYS A 227 -14.06 -13.69 5.75
CA LYS A 227 -14.77 -14.71 4.99
C LYS A 227 -15.43 -14.08 3.78
N GLY A 228 -15.33 -14.73 2.64
CA GLY A 228 -16.07 -14.33 1.45
C GLY A 228 -15.79 -15.24 0.28
N LYS A 229 -16.50 -14.98 -0.81
CA LYS A 229 -16.45 -15.78 -2.04
C LYS A 229 -15.48 -15.12 -3.03
N GLY A 230 -15.05 -15.89 -4.03
CA GLY A 230 -14.14 -15.42 -5.07
C GLY A 230 -12.73 -15.96 -4.93
N GLY A 231 -12.04 -16.06 -6.07
CA GLY A 231 -10.64 -16.47 -6.11
C GLY A 231 -9.75 -15.38 -5.53
N TRP A 232 -8.69 -15.76 -4.85
CA TRP A 232 -7.71 -14.81 -4.33
C TRP A 232 -6.30 -15.40 -4.39
N VAL A 233 -5.32 -14.51 -4.47
CA VAL A 233 -3.90 -14.83 -4.37
C VAL A 233 -3.25 -13.84 -3.42
N ALA A 234 -2.35 -14.32 -2.57
CA ALA A 234 -1.49 -13.45 -1.79
C ALA A 234 -0.07 -14.00 -1.77
N ARG A 235 0.89 -13.09 -1.72
CA ARG A 235 2.33 -13.36 -1.72
C ARG A 235 3.01 -12.38 -0.76
N HIS A 236 4.12 -12.79 -0.17
CA HIS A 236 5.00 -11.93 0.61
C HIS A 236 6.46 -12.32 0.38
N ASN A 237 7.38 -11.51 0.91
CA ASN A 237 8.82 -11.66 0.75
C ASN A 237 9.33 -11.59 -0.70
N LEU A 238 8.58 -10.90 -1.56
CA LEU A 238 8.92 -10.73 -2.97
C LEU A 238 10.02 -9.67 -3.13
N THR A 239 11.02 -9.92 -3.97
CA THR A 239 11.84 -8.81 -4.51
C THR A 239 10.98 -7.91 -5.40
N SER A 240 11.51 -6.74 -5.76
CA SER A 240 10.90 -5.84 -6.75
C SER A 240 10.54 -6.56 -8.06
N SER A 241 11.47 -7.36 -8.60
CA SER A 241 11.25 -8.11 -9.85
C SER A 241 10.26 -9.26 -9.69
N GLN A 242 10.27 -9.97 -8.56
CA GLN A 242 9.30 -11.03 -8.27
C GLN A 242 7.88 -10.47 -8.08
N TYR A 243 7.76 -9.31 -7.44
CA TYR A 243 6.49 -8.58 -7.34
C TYR A 243 5.96 -8.22 -8.72
N GLN A 244 6.79 -7.64 -9.59
CA GLN A 244 6.36 -7.28 -10.94
C GLN A 244 5.91 -8.52 -11.73
N ALA A 245 6.63 -9.64 -11.63
CA ALA A 245 6.26 -10.89 -12.30
C ALA A 245 4.92 -11.48 -11.79
N GLU A 246 4.69 -11.50 -10.47
CA GLU A 246 3.41 -11.94 -9.92
C GLU A 246 2.28 -10.96 -10.27
N PHE A 247 2.56 -9.66 -10.29
CA PHE A 247 1.60 -8.64 -10.73
C PHE A 247 1.14 -8.88 -12.17
N ASP A 248 2.08 -8.95 -13.12
CA ASP A 248 1.76 -9.15 -14.53
C ASP A 248 1.00 -10.46 -14.76
N LYS A 249 1.41 -11.52 -14.06
CA LYS A 249 0.76 -12.84 -14.10
C LYS A 249 -0.69 -12.78 -13.62
N TRP A 250 -0.95 -12.25 -12.44
CA TRP A 250 -2.30 -12.30 -11.85
C TRP A 250 -3.25 -11.31 -12.50
N VAL A 251 -2.75 -10.14 -12.92
CA VAL A 251 -3.52 -9.20 -13.75
C VAL A 251 -3.88 -9.82 -15.10
N GLY A 252 -2.93 -10.48 -15.77
CA GLY A 252 -3.19 -11.22 -17.01
C GLY A 252 -4.19 -12.37 -16.87
N GLN A 253 -4.37 -12.89 -15.65
CA GLN A 253 -5.38 -13.91 -15.31
C GLN A 253 -6.71 -13.32 -14.83
N GLY A 254 -6.88 -12.00 -14.92
CA GLY A 254 -8.11 -11.30 -14.55
C GLY A 254 -8.29 -11.08 -13.05
N TYR A 255 -7.23 -11.18 -12.24
CA TYR A 255 -7.26 -10.76 -10.85
C TYR A 255 -6.90 -9.27 -10.73
N ARG A 256 -7.48 -8.60 -9.73
CA ARG A 256 -7.18 -7.21 -9.38
C ARG A 256 -6.30 -7.18 -8.13
N LEU A 257 -5.20 -6.42 -8.19
CA LEU A 257 -4.43 -6.09 -6.99
C LEU A 257 -5.28 -5.21 -6.08
N VAL A 258 -5.45 -5.60 -4.82
CA VAL A 258 -6.27 -4.90 -3.83
C VAL A 258 -5.47 -4.30 -2.69
N ASP A 259 -4.24 -4.76 -2.49
CA ASP A 259 -3.36 -4.35 -1.39
C ASP A 259 -1.91 -4.65 -1.78
N VAL A 260 -1.01 -3.69 -1.55
CA VAL A 260 0.44 -3.86 -1.71
C VAL A 260 1.18 -3.16 -0.58
N SER A 261 2.06 -3.89 0.10
CA SER A 261 2.90 -3.35 1.16
C SER A 261 4.38 -3.59 0.91
N GLY A 262 5.19 -2.54 1.05
CA GLY A 262 6.64 -2.57 0.98
C GLY A 262 7.26 -2.60 2.38
N TYR A 263 8.38 -3.31 2.55
CA TYR A 263 9.09 -3.34 3.82
C TYR A 263 10.57 -3.67 3.64
N GLU A 264 11.37 -3.42 4.68
CA GLU A 264 12.78 -3.81 4.68
C GLU A 264 12.98 -5.19 5.30
N ALA A 265 13.69 -6.07 4.59
CA ALA A 265 14.25 -7.28 5.16
C ALA A 265 15.71 -7.44 4.72
N GLY A 266 16.63 -7.44 5.70
CA GLY A 266 18.07 -7.56 5.43
C GLY A 266 18.61 -6.43 4.55
N GLY A 267 18.21 -5.19 4.81
CA GLY A 267 18.65 -4.00 4.05
C GLY A 267 18.13 -3.93 2.61
N LYS A 268 17.15 -4.77 2.23
CA LYS A 268 16.57 -4.82 0.89
C LYS A 268 15.06 -4.64 0.96
N ALA A 269 14.52 -3.97 -0.05
CA ALA A 269 13.07 -3.86 -0.25
C ALA A 269 12.47 -5.25 -0.50
N ARG A 270 11.39 -5.55 0.20
CA ARG A 270 10.50 -6.68 -0.02
C ARG A 270 9.07 -6.20 -0.17
N TYR A 271 8.25 -6.99 -0.83
CA TYR A 271 6.84 -6.68 -1.04
C TYR A 271 5.94 -7.83 -0.61
N ALA A 272 4.80 -7.46 -0.03
CA ALA A 272 3.62 -8.28 0.13
C ALA A 272 2.51 -7.72 -0.76
N ALA A 273 1.66 -8.59 -1.28
CA ALA A 273 0.61 -8.21 -2.21
C ALA A 273 -0.55 -9.19 -2.17
N ILE A 274 -1.76 -8.66 -2.31
CA ILE A 274 -3.01 -9.43 -2.37
C ILE A 274 -3.75 -9.07 -3.65
N TRP A 275 -4.19 -10.11 -4.37
CA TRP A 275 -5.04 -10.01 -5.55
C TRP A 275 -6.34 -10.76 -5.31
N HIS A 276 -7.48 -10.14 -5.63
CA HIS A 276 -8.80 -10.79 -5.62
C HIS A 276 -9.38 -10.82 -7.04
N ARG A 277 -10.26 -11.79 -7.30
CA ARG A 277 -10.99 -11.94 -8.56
C ARG A 277 -12.42 -11.43 -8.44
#